data_AF-A0A9E7A3T0-F1
#
_entry.id   AF-A0A9E7A3T0-F1
#
_cell.length_a   1.000
_cell.length_b   1.000
_cell.length_c   1.000
_cell.angle_alpha   90.00
_cell.angle_beta   90.00
_cell.angle_gamma   90.00
#
_symmetry.space_group_name_H-M   'P 1'
#
loop_
_entity.id
_entity.type
_entity.pdbx_description
1 polymer ?
#
loop_
_entity_poly.entity_id
_entity_poly.type
_entity_poly.pdbx_seq_one_letter_code
_entity_poly.pdbx_strand_id
1 'polypeptide(L)'
;MGMPSPGQRLLLTADWTVTINSNRDRLWKALGCDRDPTVAAAGARIDERISRMKELLARGIEFDDPHQEWIDGKWVTVQTRWRVQPKDERTMKRLSREQMADSELMRSAPATIAATSVLEVIAVFPAISGSHDHIRLNIISTPMEELRFKKDGGSLSNGKRILMVTAEELARCSYDLLETAHPPSGKGGS
;
A
#
# COMPACT_ATOMS: atom_id res chain seq x y z
N MET A 1 19.01 -14.53 -16.21
CA MET A 1 17.79 -14.72 -17.03
C MET A 1 17.39 -13.37 -17.60
N GLY A 2 16.79 -13.33 -18.80
CA GLY A 2 16.23 -12.08 -19.35
C GLY A 2 14.99 -11.62 -18.57
N MET A 3 14.69 -10.32 -18.60
CA MET A 3 13.50 -9.76 -17.94
C MET A 3 12.22 -10.29 -18.60
N PRO A 4 11.23 -10.76 -17.84
CA PRO A 4 10.03 -11.31 -18.44
C PRO A 4 9.18 -10.20 -19.08
N SER A 5 8.56 -10.53 -20.20
CA SER A 5 7.73 -9.65 -21.01
C SER A 5 6.26 -9.67 -20.55
N PRO A 6 5.49 -8.59 -20.80
CA PRO A 6 4.05 -8.58 -20.55
C PRO A 6 3.33 -9.80 -21.15
N GLY A 7 2.39 -10.35 -20.39
CA GLY A 7 1.64 -11.57 -20.70
C GLY A 7 2.32 -12.86 -20.24
N GLN A 8 3.62 -12.86 -19.92
CA GLN A 8 4.29 -14.07 -19.42
C GLN A 8 3.81 -14.43 -18.01
N ARG A 9 3.78 -15.74 -17.75
CA ARG A 9 3.39 -16.30 -16.46
C ARG A 9 4.59 -16.94 -15.77
N LEU A 10 4.75 -16.63 -14.49
CA LEU A 10 5.84 -17.07 -13.64
C LEU A 10 5.27 -18.02 -12.59
N LEU A 11 5.76 -19.25 -12.53
CA LEU A 11 5.47 -20.18 -11.43
C LEU A 11 6.58 -20.04 -10.40
N LEU A 12 6.24 -19.60 -9.19
CA LEU A 12 7.22 -19.53 -8.10
C LEU A 12 7.65 -20.93 -7.68
N THR A 13 8.96 -21.19 -7.68
CA THR A 13 9.53 -22.49 -7.29
C THR A 13 10.00 -22.50 -5.82
N ALA A 14 10.08 -21.33 -5.19
CA ALA A 14 10.34 -21.15 -3.77
C ALA A 14 9.52 -19.98 -3.22
N ASP A 15 9.42 -19.88 -1.90
CA ASP A 15 8.84 -18.71 -1.25
C ASP A 15 9.63 -17.46 -1.61
N TRP A 16 8.94 -16.41 -2.02
CA TRP A 16 9.56 -15.17 -2.45
C TRP A 16 9.18 -14.03 -1.50
N THR A 17 10.18 -13.51 -0.79
CA THR A 17 10.00 -12.33 0.04
C THR A 17 10.33 -11.07 -0.74
N VAL A 18 9.39 -10.13 -0.77
CA VAL A 18 9.45 -8.90 -1.55
C VAL A 18 8.97 -7.72 -0.71
N THR A 19 9.45 -6.51 -1.02
CA THR A 19 8.99 -5.31 -0.33
C THR A 19 7.71 -4.81 -0.98
N ILE A 20 6.64 -4.71 -0.20
CA ILE A 20 5.36 -4.16 -0.67
C ILE A 20 5.29 -2.69 -0.30
N ASN A 21 5.17 -1.83 -1.30
CA ASN A 21 4.90 -0.40 -1.14
C ASN A 21 3.42 -0.16 -1.47
N SER A 22 2.55 -0.03 -0.47
CA SER A 22 1.12 0.22 -0.73
C SER A 22 0.47 1.05 0.37
N ASN A 23 -0.61 1.76 0.01
CA ASN A 23 -1.47 2.51 0.91
C ASN A 23 -2.35 1.59 1.78
N ARG A 24 -1.74 0.66 2.53
CA ARG A 24 -2.42 -0.25 3.48
C ARG A 24 -3.70 -0.86 2.92
N ASP A 25 -3.64 -1.22 1.64
CA ASP A 25 -4.79 -1.73 0.91
C ASP A 25 -5.14 -3.16 1.37
N ARG A 26 -6.05 -3.81 0.64
CA ARG A 26 -6.46 -5.17 0.99
C ARG A 26 -5.36 -6.20 0.72
N LEU A 27 -4.40 -5.93 -0.17
CA LEU A 27 -3.26 -6.82 -0.44
C LEU A 27 -2.28 -6.77 0.74
N TRP A 28 -1.96 -5.57 1.22
CA TRP A 28 -1.15 -5.36 2.43
C TRP A 28 -1.65 -6.18 3.63
N LYS A 29 -2.97 -6.14 3.87
CA LYS A 29 -3.60 -6.91 4.95
C LYS A 29 -3.53 -8.42 4.72
N ALA A 30 -3.80 -8.87 3.49
CA ALA A 30 -3.79 -10.29 3.15
C ALA A 30 -2.38 -10.91 3.26
N LEU A 31 -1.36 -10.11 2.99
CA LEU A 31 0.05 -10.49 3.15
C LEU A 31 0.56 -10.38 4.59
N GLY A 32 -0.27 -9.91 5.52
CA GLY A 32 0.10 -9.80 6.93
C GLY A 32 1.11 -8.70 7.24
N CYS A 33 1.30 -7.73 6.34
CA CYS A 33 2.27 -6.63 6.51
C CYS A 33 2.04 -5.80 7.79
N ASP A 34 0.80 -5.73 8.29
CA ASP A 34 0.48 -5.05 9.57
C ASP A 34 1.12 -5.74 10.79
N ARG A 35 1.54 -7.00 10.66
CA ARG A 35 2.20 -7.77 11.73
C ARG A 35 3.72 -7.64 11.70
N ASP A 36 4.28 -6.96 10.70
CA ASP A 36 5.71 -6.66 10.68
C ASP A 36 6.07 -5.84 11.95
N PRO A 37 7.12 -6.24 12.70
CA PRO A 37 7.47 -5.57 13.95
C PRO A 37 7.78 -4.08 13.78
N THR A 38 8.36 -3.67 12.65
CA THR A 38 8.69 -2.27 12.37
C THR A 38 7.41 -1.47 12.13
N VAL A 39 6.51 -2.00 11.30
CA VAL A 39 5.21 -1.38 11.01
C VAL A 39 4.35 -1.29 12.26
N ALA A 40 4.26 -2.37 13.04
CA ALA A 40 3.48 -2.42 14.26
C ALA A 40 4.01 -1.44 15.31
N ALA A 41 5.33 -1.40 15.52
CA ALA A 41 5.96 -0.46 16.45
C ALA A 41 5.78 1.00 15.99
N ALA A 42 5.90 1.29 14.70
CA ALA A 42 5.62 2.62 14.15
C ALA A 42 4.15 3.02 14.35
N GLY A 43 3.21 2.07 14.21
CA GLY A 43 1.79 2.23 14.53
C GLY A 43 1.55 2.68 15.96
N ALA A 44 2.08 1.93 16.92
CA ALA A 44 1.95 2.27 18.33
C ALA A 44 2.49 3.69 18.62
N ARG A 45 3.66 4.04 18.07
CA ARG A 45 4.26 5.37 18.25
C ARG A 45 3.44 6.48 17.61
N ILE A 46 2.81 6.25 16.46
CA ILE A 46 1.92 7.23 15.83
C ILE A 46 0.67 7.44 16.68
N ASP A 47 0.05 6.37 17.18
CA ASP A 47 -1.16 6.45 18.00
C ASP A 47 -0.90 7.22 19.31
N GLU A 48 0.24 6.96 19.94
CA GLU A 48 0.71 7.72 21.12
C GLU A 48 0.86 9.21 20.79
N ARG A 49 1.53 9.55 19.68
CA ARG A 49 1.75 10.95 19.31
C ARG A 49 0.46 11.65 18.90
N ILE A 50 -0.44 10.99 18.18
CA ILE A 50 -1.78 11.53 17.85
C ILE A 50 -2.52 11.84 19.14
N SER A 51 -2.49 10.93 20.12
CA SER A 51 -3.11 11.14 21.43
C SER A 51 -2.50 12.36 22.13
N ARG A 52 -1.17 12.47 22.13
CA ARG A 52 -0.49 13.63 22.74
C ARG A 52 -0.78 14.94 22.02
N MET A 53 -0.84 14.95 20.69
CA MET A 53 -1.20 16.14 19.93
C MET A 53 -2.65 16.56 20.20
N LYS A 54 -3.58 15.60 20.32
CA LYS A 54 -4.96 15.86 20.74
C LYS A 54 -5.02 16.49 22.13
N GLU A 55 -4.21 16.03 23.08
CA GLU A 55 -4.13 16.65 24.41
C GLU A 55 -3.62 18.09 24.36
N LEU A 56 -2.61 18.39 23.54
CA LEU A 56 -2.10 19.75 23.38
C LEU A 56 -3.16 20.67 22.75
N LEU A 57 -3.87 20.18 21.73
CA LEU A 57 -4.98 20.91 21.12
C LEU A 57 -6.13 21.11 22.11
N ALA A 58 -6.45 20.11 22.94
CA ALA A 58 -7.48 20.22 23.97
C ALA A 58 -7.15 21.21 25.09
N ARG A 59 -5.86 21.49 25.32
CA ARG A 59 -5.43 22.56 26.24
C ARG A 59 -5.44 23.93 25.56
N GLY A 60 -5.26 23.96 24.25
CA GLY A 60 -5.28 25.15 23.39
C GLY A 60 -6.68 25.54 22.90
N ILE A 61 -7.69 25.44 23.76
CA ILE A 61 -9.00 26.02 23.45
C ILE A 61 -8.86 27.54 23.62
N GLU A 62 -8.34 28.23 22.60
CA GLU A 62 -8.67 29.64 22.40
C GLU A 62 -10.04 29.66 21.74
N PHE A 63 -11.07 30.04 22.48
CA PHE A 63 -12.31 30.50 21.85
C PHE A 63 -11.94 31.72 21.00
N ASP A 64 -12.02 31.60 19.67
CA ASP A 64 -12.40 32.80 18.91
C ASP A 64 -13.71 33.28 19.55
N ASP A 65 -13.80 34.57 19.88
CA ASP A 65 -15.06 35.15 20.35
C ASP A 65 -16.15 34.71 19.37
N PRO A 66 -17.24 34.09 19.84
CA PRO A 66 -18.27 33.58 18.96
C PRO A 66 -18.74 34.72 18.05
N HIS A 67 -18.39 34.66 16.78
CA HIS A 67 -18.79 35.65 15.79
C HIS A 67 -19.86 35.07 14.88
N GLN A 68 -20.68 35.97 14.35
CA GLN A 68 -21.81 35.62 13.50
C GLN A 68 -21.34 35.63 12.05
N GLU A 69 -21.56 34.52 11.34
CA GLU A 69 -21.37 34.44 9.89
C GLU A 69 -22.68 34.04 9.21
N TRP A 70 -22.85 34.50 7.97
CA TRP A 70 -23.96 34.11 7.10
C TRP A 70 -23.49 32.99 6.18
N ILE A 71 -23.96 31.76 6.42
CA ILE A 71 -23.59 30.56 5.66
C ILE A 71 -24.88 29.92 5.10
N ASP A 72 -24.92 29.66 3.80
CA ASP A 72 -26.05 29.02 3.09
C ASP A 72 -27.42 29.63 3.40
N GLY A 73 -27.50 30.97 3.44
CA GLY A 73 -28.76 31.67 3.68
C GLY A 73 -29.25 31.63 5.13
N LYS A 74 -28.40 31.22 6.08
CA LYS A 74 -28.74 31.13 7.50
C LYS A 74 -27.72 31.87 8.35
N TRP A 75 -28.21 32.47 9.44
CA TRP A 75 -27.38 32.93 10.54
C TRP A 75 -26.82 31.75 11.32
N VAL A 76 -25.49 31.68 11.45
CA VAL A 76 -24.81 30.69 12.29
C VAL A 76 -23.79 31.37 13.21
N THR A 77 -23.79 30.95 14.47
CA THR A 77 -22.73 31.26 15.43
C THR A 77 -21.62 30.23 15.21
N VAL A 78 -20.46 30.67 14.74
CA VAL A 78 -19.33 29.77 14.50
C VAL A 78 -18.50 29.67 15.78
N GLN A 79 -18.37 28.46 16.34
CA GLN A 79 -17.47 28.19 17.46
C GLN A 79 -16.13 27.63 16.98
N THR A 80 -15.08 28.39 17.30
CA THR A 80 -13.73 27.97 17.72
C THR A 80 -12.82 27.22 16.74
N ARG A 81 -11.68 27.85 16.40
CA ARG A 81 -10.50 27.18 15.83
C ARG A 81 -9.67 26.55 16.94
N TRP A 82 -9.23 25.31 16.75
CA TRP A 82 -8.24 24.68 17.64
C TRP A 82 -6.89 25.35 17.42
N ARG A 83 -6.39 26.10 18.41
CA ARG A 83 -5.08 26.73 18.31
C ARG A 83 -4.15 26.19 19.39
N VAL A 84 -3.03 25.60 18.98
CA VAL A 84 -2.00 25.19 19.93
C VAL A 84 -1.51 26.43 20.68
N GLN A 85 -1.46 26.38 22.02
CA GLN A 85 -0.94 27.50 22.81
C GLN A 85 0.51 27.81 22.40
N PRO A 86 0.97 29.07 22.44
CA PRO A 86 2.33 29.45 22.03
C PRO A 86 3.44 28.61 22.71
N LYS A 87 3.26 28.28 23.99
CA LYS A 87 4.21 27.45 24.76
C LYS A 87 4.32 26.00 24.25
N ASP A 88 3.28 25.50 23.59
CA ASP A 88 3.17 24.12 23.12
C ASP A 88 3.51 23.97 21.62
N GLU A 89 3.66 25.07 20.88
CA GLU A 89 3.96 25.05 19.44
C GLU A 89 5.21 24.24 19.09
N ARG A 90 6.29 24.41 19.88
CA ARG A 90 7.55 23.67 19.64
C ARG A 90 7.35 22.17 19.83
N THR A 91 6.57 21.78 20.83
CA THR A 91 6.23 20.39 21.10
C THR A 91 5.36 19.82 19.99
N MET A 92 4.33 20.56 19.53
CA MET A 92 3.47 20.15 18.41
C MET A 92 4.27 19.95 17.12
N LYS A 93 5.15 20.90 16.78
CA LYS A 93 6.03 20.79 15.59
C LYS A 93 6.94 19.57 15.67
N ARG A 94 7.51 19.28 16.85
CA ARG A 94 8.33 18.08 17.05
C ARG A 94 7.51 16.80 16.87
N LEU A 95 6.36 16.69 17.54
CA LEU A 95 5.48 15.51 17.46
C LEU A 95 5.02 15.26 16.02
N SER A 96 4.67 16.32 15.28
CA SER A 96 4.27 16.22 13.88
C SER A 96 5.41 15.70 12.99
N ARG A 97 6.65 16.18 13.16
CA ARG A 97 7.81 15.68 12.41
C ARG A 97 8.10 14.21 12.71
N GLU A 98 8.05 13.83 13.98
CA GLU A 98 8.28 12.45 14.40
C GLU A 98 7.17 11.52 13.89
N GLN A 99 5.92 11.98 13.88
CA GLN A 99 4.80 11.24 13.27
C GLN A 99 5.02 11.04 11.76
N MET A 100 5.50 12.07 11.05
CA MET A 100 5.84 11.93 9.63
C MET A 100 6.94 10.89 9.41
N ALA A 101 8.01 10.92 10.22
CA ALA A 101 9.10 9.95 10.13
C ALA A 101 8.61 8.51 10.39
N ASP A 102 7.75 8.30 11.39
CA ASP A 102 7.16 6.98 11.62
C ASP A 102 6.17 6.58 10.53
N SER A 103 5.51 7.53 9.87
CA SER A 103 4.61 7.24 8.74
C SER A 103 5.39 6.73 7.52
N GLU A 104 6.63 7.19 7.33
CA GLU A 104 7.51 6.65 6.28
C GLU A 104 7.84 5.17 6.54
N LEU A 105 8.08 4.77 7.80
CA LEU A 105 8.31 3.37 8.18
C LEU A 105 7.11 2.46 7.94
N MET A 106 5.91 3.03 7.80
CA MET A 106 4.68 2.29 7.49
C MET A 106 4.38 2.18 6.00
N ARG A 107 5.17 2.83 5.13
CA ARG A 107 4.89 2.83 3.69
C ARG A 107 5.29 1.52 3.02
N SER A 108 6.21 0.79 3.62
CA SER A 108 6.75 -0.44 3.09
C SER A 108 6.86 -1.51 4.16
N ALA A 109 6.68 -2.76 3.75
CA ALA A 109 6.89 -3.91 4.61
C ALA A 109 7.34 -5.10 3.77
N PRO A 110 8.20 -5.99 4.31
CA PRO A 110 8.44 -7.27 3.68
C PRO A 110 7.15 -8.10 3.69
N ALA A 111 6.90 -8.81 2.59
CA ALA A 111 5.84 -9.79 2.47
C ALA A 111 6.35 -11.01 1.71
N THR A 112 5.86 -12.18 2.10
CA THR A 112 6.21 -13.43 1.45
C THR A 112 5.06 -13.92 0.59
N ILE A 113 5.35 -14.16 -0.69
CA ILE A 113 4.48 -14.88 -1.61
C ILE A 113 4.91 -16.34 -1.61
N ALA A 114 3.98 -17.24 -1.28
CA ALA A 114 4.29 -18.66 -1.17
C ALA A 114 4.72 -19.26 -2.53
N ALA A 115 5.60 -20.26 -2.47
CA ALA A 115 5.92 -21.14 -3.59
C ALA A 115 4.64 -21.71 -4.22
N THR A 116 4.73 -22.17 -5.47
CA THR A 116 3.60 -22.63 -6.30
C THR A 116 2.58 -21.55 -6.69
N SER A 117 2.77 -20.31 -6.25
CA SER A 117 1.99 -19.17 -6.75
C SER A 117 2.31 -18.91 -8.22
N VAL A 118 1.29 -18.57 -9.00
CA VAL A 118 1.42 -18.19 -10.40
C VAL A 118 1.19 -16.69 -10.53
N LEU A 119 2.19 -15.99 -11.05
CA LEU A 119 2.18 -14.55 -11.28
C LEU A 119 2.13 -14.27 -12.79
N GLU A 120 1.39 -13.26 -13.21
CA GLU A 120 1.41 -12.78 -14.59
C GLU A 120 2.02 -11.39 -14.67
N VAL A 121 2.93 -11.21 -15.62
CA VAL A 121 3.51 -9.90 -15.91
C VAL A 121 2.48 -9.07 -16.66
N ILE A 122 1.92 -8.06 -16.01
CA ILE A 122 0.93 -7.17 -16.61
C ILE A 122 1.62 -6.07 -17.42
N ALA A 123 2.66 -5.47 -16.85
CA ALA A 123 3.39 -4.38 -17.48
C ALA A 123 4.81 -4.29 -16.92
N VAL A 124 5.71 -3.79 -17.77
CA VAL A 124 7.07 -3.40 -17.40
C VAL A 124 7.17 -1.91 -17.65
N PHE A 125 7.45 -1.14 -16.60
CA PHE A 125 7.63 0.29 -16.63
C PHE A 125 9.13 0.59 -16.58
N PRO A 126 9.72 1.04 -17.70
CA PRO A 126 11.12 1.40 -17.70
C PRO A 126 11.35 2.60 -16.78
N ALA A 127 12.48 2.60 -16.08
CA ALA A 127 12.91 3.71 -15.27
C ALA A 127 12.99 5.00 -16.08
N ILE A 128 12.39 6.08 -15.55
CA ILE A 128 12.67 7.43 -16.01
C ILE A 128 13.82 7.95 -15.16
N SER A 129 14.93 8.31 -15.81
CA SER A 129 16.15 8.94 -15.27
C SER A 129 16.33 8.86 -13.74
N GLY A 130 17.08 7.84 -13.27
CA GLY A 130 17.46 7.70 -11.86
C GLY A 130 16.51 6.85 -11.00
N SER A 131 15.50 6.22 -11.59
CA SER A 131 14.63 5.23 -10.94
C SER A 131 15.01 3.79 -11.30
N HIS A 132 14.37 2.81 -10.66
CA HIS A 132 14.48 1.39 -11.02
C HIS A 132 13.35 0.99 -11.97
N ASP A 133 13.60 0.02 -12.85
CA ASP A 133 12.54 -0.58 -13.66
C ASP A 133 11.52 -1.22 -12.74
N HIS A 134 10.24 -0.87 -12.92
CA HIS A 134 9.14 -1.41 -12.13
C HIS A 134 8.35 -2.42 -12.95
N ILE A 135 8.00 -3.53 -12.32
CA ILE A 135 7.26 -4.62 -12.92
C ILE A 135 5.96 -4.76 -12.15
N ARG A 136 4.85 -4.70 -12.89
CA ARG A 136 3.53 -4.93 -12.34
C ARG A 136 3.16 -6.39 -12.55
N LEU A 137 3.03 -7.12 -11.45
CA LEU A 137 2.67 -8.53 -11.44
C LEU A 137 1.25 -8.69 -10.91
N ASN A 138 0.49 -9.62 -11.48
CA ASN A 138 -0.81 -10.02 -10.97
C ASN A 138 -0.72 -11.45 -10.44
N ILE A 139 -1.13 -11.68 -9.19
CA ILE A 139 -1.21 -13.02 -8.61
C ILE A 139 -2.44 -13.73 -9.21
N ILE A 140 -2.22 -14.63 -10.15
CA ILE A 140 -3.28 -15.40 -10.80
C ILE A 140 -3.69 -16.57 -9.93
N SER A 141 -2.75 -17.31 -9.35
CA SER A 141 -3.04 -18.46 -8.47
C SER A 141 -2.08 -18.46 -7.29
N THR A 142 -2.52 -18.96 -6.15
CA THR A 142 -1.68 -19.05 -4.95
C THR A 142 -2.27 -20.01 -3.93
N PRO A 143 -1.44 -20.74 -3.16
CA PRO A 143 -1.92 -21.56 -2.06
C PRO A 143 -2.37 -20.71 -0.84
N MET A 144 -1.98 -19.43 -0.78
CA MET A 144 -2.28 -18.52 0.34
C MET A 144 -3.77 -18.24 0.46
N GLU A 145 -4.42 -18.71 1.54
CA GLU A 145 -5.87 -18.67 1.70
C GLU A 145 -6.42 -17.23 1.69
N GLU A 146 -5.67 -16.31 2.27
CA GLU A 146 -5.98 -14.88 2.35
C GLU A 146 -6.03 -14.22 0.97
N LEU A 147 -5.34 -14.81 -0.01
CA LEU A 147 -5.28 -14.36 -1.40
C LEU A 147 -6.13 -15.22 -2.35
N ARG A 148 -6.71 -16.35 -1.91
CA ARG A 148 -7.51 -17.26 -2.76
C ARG A 148 -8.73 -16.58 -3.36
N PHE A 149 -9.22 -17.14 -4.48
CA PHE A 149 -10.43 -16.64 -5.11
C PHE A 149 -11.66 -17.04 -4.29
N LYS A 150 -12.68 -16.16 -4.23
CA LYS A 150 -14.00 -16.56 -3.71
C LYS A 150 -14.76 -17.52 -4.64
N LYS A 151 -14.40 -17.60 -5.92
CA LYS A 151 -14.92 -18.54 -6.92
C LYS A 151 -13.83 -18.89 -7.93
N ASP A 152 -13.68 -20.17 -8.26
CA ASP A 152 -12.84 -20.62 -9.36
C ASP A 152 -13.31 -20.02 -10.68
N GLY A 153 -12.39 -19.44 -11.46
CA GLY A 153 -12.71 -18.75 -12.72
C GLY A 153 -13.53 -17.47 -12.57
N GLY A 154 -13.82 -17.01 -11.35
CA GLY A 154 -14.54 -15.77 -11.11
C GLY A 154 -13.63 -14.54 -11.24
N SER A 155 -14.09 -13.51 -11.95
CA SER A 155 -13.48 -12.18 -11.90
C SER A 155 -13.68 -11.60 -10.49
N LEU A 156 -12.57 -11.26 -9.81
CA LEU A 156 -12.65 -10.61 -8.50
C LEU A 156 -12.32 -9.13 -8.58
N SER A 157 -13.14 -8.39 -7.84
CA SER A 157 -13.14 -6.94 -7.74
C SER A 157 -11.83 -6.37 -7.19
N ASN A 158 -11.31 -5.39 -7.92
CA ASN A 158 -10.57 -4.23 -7.41
C ASN A 158 -9.19 -4.51 -6.78
N GLY A 159 -8.20 -4.96 -7.56
CA GLY A 159 -6.78 -4.65 -7.30
C GLY A 159 -6.06 -5.43 -6.19
N LYS A 160 -6.70 -6.40 -5.53
CA LYS A 160 -6.15 -7.13 -4.36
C LYS A 160 -4.93 -8.04 -4.62
N ARG A 161 -4.39 -8.08 -5.83
CA ARG A 161 -3.37 -9.06 -6.26
C ARG A 161 -2.30 -8.48 -7.14
N ILE A 162 -2.26 -7.15 -7.21
CA ILE A 162 -1.31 -6.44 -8.03
C ILE A 162 -0.12 -6.12 -7.15
N LEU A 163 1.00 -6.75 -7.44
CA LEU A 163 2.29 -6.45 -6.86
C LEU A 163 2.99 -5.46 -7.79
N MET A 164 3.57 -4.41 -7.22
CA MET A 164 4.54 -3.59 -7.92
C MET A 164 5.90 -3.93 -7.32
N VAL A 165 6.81 -4.43 -8.14
CA VAL A 165 8.15 -4.85 -7.72
C VAL A 165 9.18 -4.17 -8.59
N THR A 166 10.41 -4.07 -8.11
CA THR A 166 11.53 -3.67 -8.97
C THR A 166 12.04 -4.87 -9.78
N ALA A 167 12.72 -4.61 -10.89
CA ALA A 167 13.43 -5.66 -11.64
C ALA A 167 14.48 -6.38 -10.78
N GLU A 168 15.12 -5.67 -9.84
CA GLU A 168 16.08 -6.25 -8.90
C GLU A 168 15.41 -7.25 -7.92
N GLU A 169 14.25 -6.90 -7.37
CA GLU A 169 13.49 -7.81 -6.51
C GLU A 169 13.04 -9.06 -7.28
N LEU A 170 12.61 -8.90 -8.54
CA LEU A 170 12.24 -10.02 -9.38
C LEU A 170 13.45 -10.90 -9.73
N ALA A 171 14.63 -10.31 -9.92
CA ALA A 171 15.86 -11.06 -10.21
C ALA A 171 16.30 -11.97 -9.04
N ARG A 172 15.85 -11.69 -7.81
CA ARG A 172 16.08 -12.53 -6.62
C ARG A 172 15.01 -13.62 -6.44
N CYS A 173 13.98 -13.60 -7.28
CA CYS A 173 12.89 -14.58 -7.25
C CYS A 173 13.28 -15.85 -7.99
N SER A 174 12.99 -17.02 -7.39
CA SER A 174 13.12 -18.31 -8.07
C SER A 174 11.79 -18.69 -8.71
N TYR A 175 11.77 -18.76 -10.04
CA TYR A 175 10.57 -19.06 -10.80
C TYR A 175 10.88 -19.80 -12.11
N ASP A 176 9.88 -20.55 -12.57
CA ASP A 176 9.82 -21.13 -13.92
C ASP A 176 8.89 -20.30 -14.81
N LEU A 177 9.21 -20.18 -16.09
CA LEU A 177 8.30 -19.58 -17.08
C LEU A 177 7.27 -20.62 -17.52
N LEU A 178 5.99 -20.29 -17.37
CA LEU A 178 4.90 -21.08 -17.93
C LEU A 178 4.62 -20.62 -19.36
N GLU A 179 4.44 -21.58 -20.27
CA GLU A 179 3.99 -21.26 -21.63
C GLU A 179 2.67 -20.50 -21.58
N THR A 180 2.62 -19.36 -22.26
CA THR A 180 1.38 -18.61 -22.43
C THR A 180 0.45 -19.44 -23.30
N ALA A 181 -0.68 -19.88 -22.74
CA ALA A 181 -1.73 -20.51 -23.53
C ALA A 181 -2.07 -19.56 -24.69
N HIS A 182 -1.70 -19.96 -25.92
CA HIS A 182 -2.16 -19.27 -27.10
C HIS A 182 -3.70 -19.26 -27.07
N PRO A 183 -4.38 -18.12 -27.33
CA PRO A 183 -5.78 -18.20 -27.70
C PRO A 183 -5.84 -19.15 -28.90
N PRO A 184 -6.80 -20.09 -28.97
CA PRO A 184 -6.90 -21.00 -30.09
C PRO A 184 -6.92 -20.15 -31.35
N SER A 185 -5.88 -20.27 -32.17
CA SER A 185 -5.84 -19.73 -33.51
C SER A 185 -7.08 -20.26 -34.20
N GLY A 186 -8.08 -19.40 -34.38
CA GLY A 186 -9.31 -19.75 -35.08
C GLY A 186 -8.92 -20.21 -36.48
N LYS A 187 -8.88 -21.53 -36.66
CA LYS A 187 -8.83 -22.13 -37.99
C LYS A 187 -10.16 -21.81 -38.67
N GLY A 188 -10.05 -21.37 -39.91
CA GLY A 188 -11.18 -20.99 -40.74
C GLY A 188 -12.10 -22.15 -41.13
N GLY A 189 -13.07 -21.78 -41.96
CA GLY A 189 -14.21 -22.58 -42.42
C GLY A 189 -15.48 -21.80 -42.06
N SER A 190 -16.22 -21.20 -43.00
CA SER A 190 -16.41 -21.52 -44.42
C SER A 190 -16.52 -20.28 -45.29
#